data_AF-A0A9D8JU39-F1
#
_entry.id   AF-A0A9D8JU39-F1
#
_cell.length_a   1.000
_cell.length_b   1.000
_cell.length_c   1.000
_cell.angle_alpha   90.00
_cell.angle_beta   90.00
_cell.angle_gamma   90.00
#
_symmetry.space_group_name_H-M   'P 1'
#
loop_
_entity.id
_entity.type
_entity.pdbx_description
1 polymer ?
#
loop_
_entity_poly.entity_id
_entity_poly.type
_entity_poly.pdbx_seq_one_letter_code
_entity_poly.pdbx_strand_id
1 'polypeptide(L)' 'MNGNSPPTPSKSASFDVEEIGGAQFDDLTEAQRAALPLLAADITTALRALIASGALAVRDGRVTVCDNKSS' A
#
# COMPACT_ATOMS: atom_id res chain seq x y z
N MET A 1 -28.56 -25.35 12.92
CA MET A 1 -27.14 -25.15 13.28
C MET A 1 -26.59 -24.16 12.28
N ASN A 2 -26.53 -22.87 12.62
CA ASN A 2 -26.09 -21.83 11.69
C ASN A 2 -24.68 -21.38 12.09
N GLY A 3 -23.69 -21.78 11.30
CA GLY A 3 -22.29 -21.40 11.50
C GLY A 3 -22.02 -20.02 10.91
N ASN A 4 -22.13 -18.97 11.72
CA ASN A 4 -21.54 -17.68 11.39
C ASN A 4 -20.08 -17.70 11.86
N SER A 5 -19.16 -17.99 10.94
CA SER A 5 -17.74 -17.74 11.18
C SER A 5 -17.50 -16.23 11.27
N PRO A 6 -16.71 -15.75 12.24
CA PRO A 6 -16.42 -14.32 12.36
C PRO A 6 -15.58 -13.84 11.17
N PRO A 7 -15.74 -12.59 10.70
CA PRO A 7 -14.89 -12.02 9.67
C PRO A 7 -13.44 -12.00 10.15
N THR A 8 -12.54 -12.55 9.34
CA THR A 8 -11.10 -12.52 9.62
C THR A 8 -10.60 -11.08 9.64
N PRO A 9 -9.71 -10.71 10.60
CA PRO A 9 -9.20 -9.36 10.68
C PRO A 9 -8.45 -8.99 9.40
N SER A 10 -8.94 -7.97 8.70
CA SER A 10 -8.24 -7.31 7.61
C SER A 10 -6.93 -6.76 8.16
N LYS A 11 -5.80 -7.38 7.81
CA LYS A 11 -4.48 -6.88 8.17
C LYS A 11 -4.27 -5.56 7.44
N SER A 12 -4.47 -4.44 8.15
CA SER A 12 -4.18 -3.10 7.65
C SER A 12 -2.74 -3.05 7.16
N ALA A 13 -2.51 -2.44 6.00
CA ALA A 13 -1.15 -2.21 5.51
C ALA A 13 -0.37 -1.39 6.56
N SER A 14 0.72 -1.95 7.07
CA SER A 14 1.66 -1.24 7.95
C SER A 14 2.68 -0.53 7.07
N PHE A 15 2.90 0.75 7.32
CA PHE A 15 3.99 1.52 6.72
C PHE A 15 5.02 1.78 7.81
N ASP A 16 6.27 1.42 7.55
CA ASP A 16 7.38 1.78 8.43
C ASP A 16 7.85 3.19 8.05
N VAL A 17 7.84 4.09 9.04
CA VAL A 17 8.32 5.46 8.89
C VAL A 17 9.68 5.55 9.58
N GLU A 18 10.74 5.72 8.81
CA GLU A 18 12.10 5.93 9.31
C GLU A 18 12.42 7.43 9.33
N GLU A 19 12.88 7.93 10.48
CA GLU A 19 13.34 9.32 10.61
C GLU A 19 14.71 9.46 9.93
N ILE A 20 14.79 10.29 8.91
CA ILE A 20 16.07 10.66 8.30
C ILE A 20 16.75 11.71 9.18
N GLY A 21 17.74 11.29 9.96
CA GLY A 21 18.52 12.20 10.80
C GLY A 21 19.29 13.22 9.95
N GLY A 22 19.28 14.50 10.36
CA GLY A 22 19.85 15.62 9.60
C GLY A 22 21.37 15.60 9.36
N ALA A 23 22.08 14.55 9.78
CA ALA A 23 23.50 14.34 9.50
C ALA A 23 23.75 13.36 8.33
N GLN A 24 22.70 12.70 7.83
CA GLN A 24 22.81 11.66 6.82
C GLN A 24 22.70 12.19 5.38
N PHE A 25 22.12 13.38 5.22
CA PHE A 25 22.02 14.11 3.96
C PHE A 25 22.31 15.59 4.21
N ASP A 26 22.99 16.23 3.27
CA ASP A 26 23.41 17.63 3.40
C ASP A 26 22.21 18.59 3.34
N ASP A 27 21.12 18.18 2.69
CA ASP A 27 19.85 18.91 2.69
C ASP A 27 18.61 18.00 2.54
N LEU A 28 17.44 18.59 2.79
CA LEU A 28 16.15 17.90 2.74
C LEU A 28 15.78 17.41 1.33
N THR A 29 16.22 18.09 0.28
CA THR A 29 15.97 17.71 -1.12
C THR A 29 16.69 16.41 -1.45
N GLU A 30 17.93 16.26 -0.99
CA GLU A 30 18.70 15.02 -1.17
C GLU A 30 18.08 13.86 -0.40
N ALA A 31 17.69 14.09 0.86
CA ALA A 31 16.96 13.10 1.66
C ALA A 31 15.67 12.64 0.96
N GLN A 32 14.88 13.58 0.43
CA GLN A 32 13.66 13.26 -0.32
C GLN A 32 13.96 12.46 -1.59
N ARG A 33 14.97 12.86 -2.37
CA ARG A 33 15.36 12.11 -3.57
C ARG A 33 15.82 10.69 -3.26
N ALA A 34 16.55 10.50 -2.17
CA ALA A 34 17.01 9.19 -1.73
C ALA A 34 15.85 8.28 -1.28
N ALA A 35 14.77 8.85 -0.73
CA ALA A 35 13.59 8.09 -0.32
C ALA A 35 12.67 7.68 -1.50
N LEU A 36 12.72 8.39 -2.64
CA LEU A 36 11.80 8.13 -3.77
C LEU A 36 11.83 6.69 -4.30
N PRO A 37 12.99 6.04 -4.52
CA PRO A 37 13.01 4.67 -5.04
C PRO A 37 12.42 3.65 -4.07
N LEU A 38 12.67 3.81 -2.77
CA LEU A 38 12.12 2.94 -1.71
C LEU A 38 10.61 3.11 -1.64
N LEU A 39 10.13 4.34 -1.57
CA LEU A 39 8.71 4.65 -1.56
C LEU A 39 7.99 4.11 -2.81
N ALA A 40 8.61 4.24 -3.99
CA ALA A 40 8.06 3.70 -5.24
C ALA A 40 7.95 2.16 -5.21
N ALA A 41 8.93 1.47 -4.61
CA ALA A 41 8.89 0.02 -4.43
C ALA A 41 7.76 -0.40 -3.47
N ASP A 42 7.58 0.32 -2.36
CA ASP A 42 6.53 0.05 -1.38
C ASP A 42 5.13 0.27 -1.97
N ILE A 43 4.92 1.40 -2.67
CA ILE A 43 3.66 1.68 -3.37
C ILE A 43 3.37 0.59 -4.41
N THR A 44 4.38 0.18 -5.19
CA THR A 44 4.20 -0.89 -6.18
C THR A 44 3.80 -2.22 -5.53
N THR A 45 4.41 -2.55 -4.39
CA THR A 45 4.11 -3.76 -3.63
C THR A 45 2.69 -3.72 -3.07
N ALA A 46 2.28 -2.61 -2.47
CA ALA A 46 0.93 -2.40 -1.96
C ALA A 46 -0.13 -2.50 -3.08
N LEU A 47 0.10 -1.86 -4.23
CA LEU A 47 -0.80 -1.93 -5.38
C LEU A 47 -0.97 -3.37 -5.89
N ARG A 48 0.13 -4.12 -6.02
CA ARG A 48 0.08 -5.54 -6.42
C ARG A 48 -0.73 -6.38 -5.43
N ALA A 49 -0.53 -6.17 -4.13
CA ALA A 49 -1.29 -6.88 -3.10
C ALA A 49 -2.79 -6.57 -3.17
N LEU A 50 -3.15 -5.31 -3.39
CA LEU A 50 -4.55 -4.89 -3.53
C LEU A 50 -5.22 -5.39 -4.82
N ILE A 51 -4.45 -5.52 -5.92
CA ILE A 51 -4.95 -6.16 -7.14
C ILE A 51 -5.15 -7.67 -6.90
N ALA A 52 -4.19 -8.33 -6.27
CA ALA A 52 -4.27 -9.75 -5.96
C ALA A 52 -5.42 -10.09 -4.99
N SER A 53 -5.76 -9.17 -4.08
CA SER A 53 -6.92 -9.33 -3.18
C SER A 53 -8.27 -9.03 -3.85
N GLY A 54 -8.27 -8.51 -5.07
CA GLY A 54 -9.48 -8.08 -5.79
C GLY A 54 -10.03 -6.72 -5.34
N ALA A 55 -9.38 -6.05 -4.38
CA ALA A 55 -9.78 -4.71 -3.92
C ALA A 55 -9.53 -3.63 -4.98
N LEU A 56 -8.54 -3.84 -5.85
CA LEU A 56 -8.29 -3.02 -7.04
C LEU A 56 -8.43 -3.88 -8.30
N ALA A 57 -8.91 -3.27 -9.37
CA ALA A 57 -8.92 -3.87 -10.71
C ALA A 57 -8.16 -2.99 -11.70
N VAL A 58 -7.51 -3.61 -12.67
CA VAL A 58 -6.92 -2.93 -13.84
C VAL A 58 -7.90 -3.06 -15.00
N ARG A 59 -8.43 -1.94 -15.48
CA ARG A 59 -9.36 -1.87 -16.63
C ARG A 59 -8.88 -0.78 -17.58
N ASP A 60 -8.72 -1.10 -18.85
CA ASP A 60 -8.26 -0.17 -19.88
C ASP A 60 -6.95 0.57 -19.50
N GLY A 61 -6.03 -0.14 -18.85
CA GLY A 61 -4.76 0.42 -18.37
C GLY A 61 -4.87 1.35 -17.15
N ARG A 62 -6.06 1.48 -16.55
CA ARG A 62 -6.30 2.27 -15.33
C ARG A 62 -6.58 1.38 -14.14
N VAL A 63 -6.10 1.80 -12.97
CA VAL A 63 -6.37 1.15 -11.68
C VAL A 63 -7.60 1.78 -11.05
N THR A 64 -8.62 0.98 -10.72
CA THR A 64 -9.87 1.43 -10.09
C THR A 64 -10.15 0.63 -8.82
N VAL A 65 -10.78 1.27 -7.83
CA VAL A 65 -11.28 0.59 -6.63
C VAL A 65 -12.47 -0.28 -7.00
N CYS A 66 -12.45 -1.54 -6.58
CA CYS A 66 -13.61 -2.41 -6.65
C CYS A 66 -14.47 -2.14 -5.42
N ASP A 67 -15.67 -1.64 -5.61
CA ASP A 67 -16.66 -1.58 -4.54
C ASP A 67 -17.02 -3.03 -4.16
N ASN A 68 -16.59 -3.48 -2.98
CA ASN A 68 -17.18 -4.64 -2.31
C ASN A 68 -18.59 -4.28 -1.80
N LYS A 69 -19.47 -3.80 -2.68
CA LYS A 69 -20.92 -3.90 -2.45
C LYS A 69 -21.35 -5.29 -2.88
N SER A 70 -21.04 -6.27 -2.05
CA SER A 70 -21.70 -7.57 -2.12
C SER A 70 -23.17 -7.38 -1.74
N SER A 71 -24.00 -7.98 -2.59
CA SER A 71 -25.45 -8.16 -2.49
C SER A 71 -25.92 -8.80 -1.19
#